data_AF-A0A939RH05-F1
#
_entry.id   AF-A0A939RH05-F1
#
_cell.length_a   1.000
_cell.length_b   1.000
_cell.length_c   1.000
_cell.angle_alpha   90.00
_cell.angle_beta   90.00
_cell.angle_gamma   90.00
#
_symmetry.space_group_name_H-M   'P 1'
#
loop_
_entity.id
_entity.type
_entity.pdbx_description
1 polymer ?
#
loop_
_entity_poly.entity_id
_entity_poly.type
_entity_poly.pdbx_seq_one_letter_code
_entity_poly.pdbx_strand_id
1 'polypeptide(L)' 'MSRPSGRLEALLAAAGGAATALLARLLLGGLYLAHQQEPAVLRWFDAAVIGIGTGAAVLLYRLLRAGPGA' A
#
# COMPACT_ATOMS: atom_id res chain seq x y z
N MET A 1 12.89 10.10 23.91
CA MET A 1 11.64 9.44 24.33
C MET A 1 10.68 9.41 23.14
N SER A 2 10.53 8.27 22.47
CA SER A 2 9.60 8.08 21.35
C SER A 2 8.16 8.15 21.87
N ARG A 3 7.40 9.17 21.48
CA ARG A 3 6.00 9.33 21.91
C ARG A 3 5.16 8.14 21.44
N PRO A 4 4.33 7.52 22.30
CA PRO A 4 3.50 6.38 21.95
C PRO A 4 2.52 6.63 20.79
N SER A 5 2.19 7.89 20.48
CA SER A 5 1.35 8.28 19.34
C SER A 5 1.93 7.86 17.97
N GLY A 6 3.25 7.95 17.82
CA GLY A 6 3.92 7.65 16.54
C GLY A 6 3.85 6.18 16.11
N ARG A 7 3.61 5.25 17.04
CA ARG A 7 3.41 3.82 16.74
C ARG A 7 2.01 3.54 16.21
N LEU A 8 0.99 4.19 16.78
CA LEU A 8 -0.40 4.02 16.33
C LEU A 8 -0.58 4.58 14.91
N GLU A 9 -0.02 5.77 14.65
CA GLU A 9 -0.01 6.40 13.32
C GLU A 9 0.66 5.51 12.28
N ALA A 10 1.80 4.88 12.64
CA ALA A 10 2.51 3.96 11.76
C ALA A 10 1.70 2.67 11.50
N LEU A 11 1.02 2.13 12.50
CA LEU A 11 0.14 0.96 12.35
C LEU A 11 -1.07 1.27 11.47
N LEU A 12 -1.72 2.43 11.67
CA LEU A 12 -2.85 2.86 10.85
C LEU A 12 -2.43 3.10 9.39
N ALA A 13 -1.28 3.74 9.20
CA ALA A 13 -0.70 3.94 7.89
C ALA A 13 -0.37 2.61 7.20
N ALA A 14 0.26 1.67 7.92
CA ALA A 14 0.57 0.33 7.40
C ALA A 14 -0.71 -0.44 7.04
N ALA A 15 -1.74 -0.38 7.88
CA ALA A 15 -3.04 -1.00 7.62
C ALA A 15 -3.72 -0.41 6.38
N GLY A 16 -3.70 0.92 6.22
CA GLY A 16 -4.23 1.59 5.03
C GLY A 16 -3.44 1.27 3.76
N GLY A 17 -2.12 1.17 3.85
CA GLY A 17 -1.28 0.71 2.74
C GLY A 17 -1.58 -0.74 2.35
N ALA A 18 -1.72 -1.64 3.32
CA ALA A 18 -2.10 -3.03 3.07
C ALA A 18 -3.48 -3.16 2.42
N ALA A 19 -4.46 -2.38 2.88
CA ALA A 19 -5.79 -2.33 2.27
C ALA A 19 -5.74 -1.82 0.81
N THR A 20 -4.91 -0.82 0.54
CA THR A 20 -4.73 -0.28 -0.82
C THR A 20 -4.02 -1.29 -1.73
N ALA A 21 -3.02 -2.00 -1.24
CA ALA A 21 -2.40 -3.11 -1.96
C ALA A 21 -3.41 -4.22 -2.28
N LEU A 22 -4.28 -4.58 -1.33
CA LEU A 22 -5.32 -5.58 -1.56
C LEU A 22 -6.29 -5.14 -2.66
N LEU A 23 -6.75 -3.89 -2.63
CA LEU A 23 -7.62 -3.33 -3.67
C LEU A 23 -6.92 -3.34 -5.04
N ALA A 24 -5.65 -2.92 -5.10
CA ALA A 24 -4.86 -2.98 -6.32
C ALA A 24 -4.76 -4.42 -6.84
N ARG A 25 -4.54 -5.40 -5.95
CA ARG A 25 -4.47 -6.82 -6.31
C ARG A 25 -5.78 -7.34 -6.88
N LEU A 26 -6.91 -6.94 -6.31
CA LEU A 26 -8.25 -7.32 -6.78
C LEU A 26 -8.53 -6.73 -8.16
N LEU A 27 -8.23 -5.45 -8.37
CA LEU A 27 -8.39 -4.77 -9.66
C LEU A 27 -7.49 -5.38 -10.74
N LEU A 28 -6.26 -5.75 -10.38
CA LEU A 28 -5.31 -6.41 -11.27
C LEU A 28 -5.56 -7.92 -11.41
N GLY A 29 -6.54 -8.49 -10.69
CA GLY A 29 -6.83 -9.92 -10.68
C GLY A 29 -7.21 -10.45 -12.07
N GLY A 30 -7.99 -9.69 -12.84
CA GLY A 30 -8.34 -10.04 -14.21
C GLY A 30 -7.12 -10.07 -15.15
N LEU A 31 -6.19 -9.14 -14.97
CA LEU A 31 -4.94 -9.11 -15.74
C LEU A 31 -4.01 -10.26 -15.36
N TYR A 32 -4.00 -10.66 -14.08
CA TYR A 32 -3.30 -11.85 -13.61
C TYR A 32 -3.80 -13.11 -14.31
N LEU A 33 -5.12 -13.28 -14.41
CA LEU A 33 -5.73 -14.41 -15.09
C LEU A 33 -5.42 -14.41 -16.60
N ALA A 34 -5.36 -13.23 -17.21
CA ALA A 34 -5.04 -13.09 -18.63
C ALA A 34 -3.56 -13.40 -18.96
N HIS A 35 -2.63 -13.15 -18.02
CA HIS A 35 -1.18 -13.27 -18.26
C HIS A 35 -0.52 -14.39 -17.42
N GLN A 36 -1.26 -15.45 -17.05
CA GLN A 36 -0.73 -16.53 -16.22
C GLN A 36 0.46 -17.27 -16.83
N GLN A 37 0.61 -17.22 -18.15
CA GLN A 37 1.70 -17.84 -18.89
C GLN A 37 2.97 -16.95 -18.93
N GLU A 38 2.89 -15.69 -18.47
CA GLU A 38 3.96 -14.70 -18.58
C GLU A 38 4.51 -14.30 -17.19
N PRO A 39 5.49 -15.04 -16.65
CA PRO A 39 6.01 -14.80 -15.30
C PRO A 39 6.67 -13.43 -15.13
N ALA A 40 7.19 -12.84 -16.19
CA ALA A 40 7.75 -11.49 -16.15
C ALA A 40 6.66 -10.42 -15.89
N VAL A 41 5.49 -10.58 -16.50
CA VAL A 41 4.34 -9.68 -16.33
C VAL A 41 3.76 -9.81 -14.93
N LEU A 42 3.64 -11.04 -14.42
CA LEU A 42 3.18 -11.30 -13.05
C LEU A 42 4.11 -10.65 -12.01
N ARG A 43 5.43 -10.77 -12.17
CA ARG A 43 6.40 -10.10 -11.28
C ARG A 43 6.27 -8.57 -11.30
N TRP A 44 6.00 -8.00 -12.47
CA TRP A 44 5.74 -6.56 -12.59
C TRP A 44 4.47 -6.13 -11.87
N PHE A 45 3.40 -6.93 -11.96
CA PHE A 45 2.18 -6.65 -11.22
C PHE A 45 2.35 -6.80 -9.71
N ASP A 46 3.07 -7.83 -9.23
CA ASP A 46 3.39 -7.96 -7.80
C ASP A 46 4.18 -6.74 -7.32
N ALA A 47 5.18 -6.29 -8.07
CA ALA A 47 5.95 -5.08 -7.76
C ALA A 47 5.06 -3.83 -7.74
N ALA A 48 4.13 -3.70 -8.69
CA ALA A 48 3.19 -2.59 -8.74
C ALA A 48 2.25 -2.58 -7.52
N VAL A 49 1.71 -3.73 -7.12
CA VAL A 49 0.84 -3.87 -5.93
C VAL A 49 1.58 -3.47 -4.66
N ILE A 50 2.82 -3.96 -4.48
CA ILE A 50 3.67 -3.61 -3.34
C ILE A 50 3.98 -2.11 -3.35
N GLY A 51 4.30 -1.55 -4.52
CA GLY A 51 4.58 -0.12 -4.68
C GLY A 51 3.38 0.75 -4.30
N ILE A 52 2.18 0.39 -4.76
CA ILE A 52 0.93 1.09 -4.43
C ILE A 52 0.67 1.05 -2.92
N GLY A 53 0.76 -0.14 -2.30
CA GLY A 53 0.55 -0.27 -0.86
C GLY A 53 1.55 0.51 -0.02
N THR A 54 2.83 0.46 -0.41
CA THR A 54 3.89 1.18 0.29
C THR A 54 3.73 2.70 0.13
N GLY A 55 3.43 3.18 -1.09
CA GLY A 55 3.18 4.59 -1.36
C GLY A 55 1.98 5.12 -0.57
N ALA A 56 0.88 4.36 -0.52
CA ALA A 56 -0.29 4.69 0.27
C ALA A 56 0.00 4.73 1.78
N ALA A 57 0.77 3.76 2.30
CA ALA A 57 1.19 3.77 3.70
C ALA A 57 2.02 5.03 4.03
N VAL A 58 2.99 5.38 3.20
CA VAL A 58 3.82 6.57 3.41
C VAL A 58 2.97 7.84 3.36
N LEU A 59 2.04 7.95 2.40
CA LEU A 59 1.16 9.10 2.27
C LEU A 59 0.26 9.25 3.51
N LEU A 60 -0.38 8.16 3.94
CA LEU A 60 -1.22 8.13 5.15
C LEU A 60 -0.42 8.46 6.40
N TYR A 61 0.80 7.93 6.53
CA TYR A 61 1.66 8.26 7.67
C TYR A 61 2.00 9.75 7.71
N ARG A 62 2.31 10.35 6.55
CA ARG A 62 2.57 11.79 6.45
C ARG A 62 1.33 12.61 6.80
N LEU A 63 0.15 12.22 6.32
CA LEU A 63 -1.12 12.90 6.63
C LEU A 63 -1.47 12.82 8.12
N LEU A 64 -1.34 11.64 8.73
CA LEU A 64 -1.59 11.43 10.16
C LEU A 64 -0.65 12.25 11.04
N ARG A 65 0.61 12.44 10.60
CA ARG A 65 1.59 13.28 11.30
C ARG A 65 1.45 14.78 11.05
N ALA A 66 0.92 15.18 9.89
CA ALA A 66 0.74 16.59 9.56
C ALA A 66 -0.31 17.27 10.47
N GLY A 67 -1.22 16.49 11.07
CA GLY A 67 -2.32 17.01 11.90
C GLY A 67 -3.39 17.74 11.06
N PRO A 68 -4.61 17.92 11.60
CA PRO A 68 -5.66 18.67 10.91
C PRO A 68 -5.35 20.17 10.95
N GLY A 69 -4.60 20.69 9.99
CA GLY A 69 -4.32 22.14 9.92
C GLY A 69 -3.14 22.55 9.03
N ALA A 70 -3.11 22.08 7.78
CA ALA A 70 -2.45 22.86 6.73
C ALA A 70 -3.30 24.09 6.37
#